data_AF-A0A7X8IN98-F1
#
_entry.id   AF-A0A7X8IN98-F1
#
_cell.length_a   1.000
_cell.length_b   1.000
_cell.length_c   1.000
_cell.angle_alpha   90.00
_cell.angle_beta   90.00
_cell.angle_gamma   90.00
#
_symmetry.space_group_name_H-M   'P 1'
#
loop_
_entity.id
_entity.type
_entity.pdbx_description
1 polymer ?
#
loop_
_entity_poly.entity_id
_entity_poly.type
_entity_poly.pdbx_seq_one_letter_code
_entity_poly.pdbx_strand_id
1 'polypeptide(L)'
;MNPIASLFFRKNYMTLLLSLVLTLGVAGPVSGQSEGDYRSRQTGNWNVAASWQIFTNGNWTDATGTPDHTAGLITILSNDTITVTANVTVDRLVIDLGGTVRIGPSDNLSMDVVNTSSYVTVNGRIIFTGENYISGAGTFTLAPGGTIEIGSANGITTTTTNGNLRNTTKSLSPAAHYIYNGTVAQEVGSAYPNNLTGSLTIDNSSGVSCGIRTITNGDLNLVKGVFSIPGSGLTRFRLINSASLYRSGGSLSGGLGSGVYHVFYQGES
;
A
#
# COMPACT_ATOMS: atom_id res chain seq x y z
N MET A 1 6.55 88.51 4.12
CA MET A 1 7.30 87.41 4.75
C MET A 1 6.53 86.12 4.49
N ASN A 2 7.01 85.33 3.54
CA ASN A 2 6.59 83.95 3.22
C ASN A 2 7.87 83.26 2.70
N PRO A 3 8.11 81.96 2.95
CA PRO A 3 7.22 80.90 2.47
C PRO A 3 7.02 79.71 3.45
N ILE A 4 5.83 79.08 3.46
CA ILE A 4 5.43 77.81 2.79
C ILE A 4 5.99 76.54 3.44
N ALA A 5 5.13 75.52 3.45
CA ALA A 5 5.36 74.07 3.49
C ALA A 5 5.10 73.44 4.87
N SER A 6 4.33 72.35 4.99
CA SER A 6 3.70 71.51 3.98
C SER A 6 2.77 70.52 4.66
N LEU A 7 1.59 70.35 4.08
CA LEU A 7 0.71 69.21 4.31
C LEU A 7 1.42 67.99 3.70
N PHE A 8 1.93 67.08 4.53
CA PHE A 8 2.38 65.77 4.07
C PHE A 8 1.48 64.68 4.64
N PHE A 9 0.56 64.20 3.82
CA PHE A 9 0.04 62.83 3.92
C PHE A 9 1.23 61.88 3.79
N ARG A 10 1.66 61.27 4.90
CA ARG A 10 2.61 60.14 4.81
C ARG A 10 1.86 58.92 4.28
N LYS A 11 2.18 58.59 3.02
CA LYS A 11 1.88 57.34 2.34
C LYS A 11 2.28 56.17 3.26
N ASN A 12 1.32 55.37 3.71
CA ASN A 12 1.62 54.09 4.34
C ASN A 12 2.20 53.16 3.28
N TYR A 13 3.52 53.01 3.26
CA TYR A 13 4.18 51.94 2.53
C TYR A 13 3.90 50.62 3.27
N MET A 14 2.96 49.83 2.78
CA MET A 14 2.84 48.42 3.16
C MET A 14 4.11 47.71 2.70
N THR A 15 5.01 47.43 3.62
CA THR A 15 6.17 46.56 3.40
C THR A 15 5.67 45.14 3.18
N LEU A 16 5.72 44.67 1.93
CA LEU A 16 5.44 43.29 1.55
C LEU A 16 6.60 42.41 2.04
N LEU A 17 6.43 41.74 3.18
CA LEU A 17 7.35 40.70 3.66
C LEU A 17 7.03 39.38 2.94
N LEU A 18 7.77 39.08 1.89
CA LEU A 18 7.74 37.78 1.21
C LEU A 18 8.71 36.83 1.95
N SER A 19 8.22 36.09 2.94
CA SER A 19 9.01 35.07 3.63
C SER A 19 9.13 33.82 2.77
N LEU A 20 10.23 33.68 2.03
CA LEU A 20 10.65 32.43 1.39
C LEU A 20 11.18 31.48 2.47
N VAL A 21 10.31 30.60 2.98
CA VAL A 21 10.73 29.48 3.84
C VAL A 21 11.29 28.39 2.93
N LEU A 22 12.61 28.34 2.79
CA LEU A 22 13.31 27.23 2.13
C LEU A 22 13.40 26.06 3.12
N THR A 23 12.42 25.16 3.08
CA THR A 23 12.52 23.88 3.78
C THR A 23 13.56 23.01 3.06
N LEU A 24 14.76 22.90 3.62
CA LEU A 24 15.69 21.84 3.25
C LEU A 24 15.08 20.51 3.71
N GLY A 25 14.45 19.80 2.78
CA GLY A 25 14.13 18.39 2.96
C GLY A 25 15.43 17.62 3.08
N VAL A 26 15.58 16.84 4.16
CA VAL A 26 16.66 15.86 4.26
C VAL A 26 16.44 14.86 3.14
N ALA A 27 17.23 14.95 2.07
CA ALA A 27 17.28 13.92 1.06
C ALA A 27 17.78 12.64 1.75
N GLY A 28 16.95 11.61 1.79
CA GLY A 28 17.42 10.25 2.07
C GLY A 28 18.53 9.86 1.10
N PRO A 29 19.27 8.76 1.35
CA PRO A 29 20.33 8.33 0.45
C PRO A 29 19.80 8.29 -0.98
N VAL A 30 20.36 9.13 -1.85
CA VAL A 30 20.19 9.00 -3.29
C VAL A 30 20.94 7.73 -3.66
N SER A 31 20.26 6.60 -3.59
CA SER A 31 20.75 5.38 -4.19
C SER A 31 20.87 5.66 -5.69
N GLY A 32 22.10 5.90 -6.14
CA GLY A 32 22.40 5.99 -7.56
C GLY A 32 21.98 4.70 -8.25
N GLN A 33 21.45 4.83 -9.46
CA GLN A 33 21.16 3.70 -10.33
C GLN A 33 22.46 2.92 -10.56
N SER A 34 22.39 1.60 -10.47
CA SER A 34 23.52 0.68 -10.64
C SER A 34 23.37 -0.14 -11.91
N GLU A 35 24.49 -0.55 -12.49
CA GLU A 35 24.49 -1.43 -13.67
C GLU A 35 23.65 -2.68 -13.40
N GLY A 36 22.73 -2.99 -14.32
CA GLY A 36 21.82 -4.13 -14.20
C GLY A 36 20.56 -3.88 -13.38
N ASP A 37 20.33 -2.66 -12.86
CA ASP A 37 19.02 -2.27 -12.33
C ASP A 37 17.96 -2.30 -13.44
N TYR A 38 16.73 -2.68 -13.10
CA TYR A 38 15.59 -2.72 -14.00
C TYR A 38 14.51 -1.75 -13.55
N ARG A 39 13.75 -1.21 -14.49
CA ARG A 39 12.52 -0.48 -14.19
C ARG A 39 11.43 -0.74 -15.21
N SER A 40 10.18 -0.60 -14.80
CA SER A 40 9.06 -0.63 -15.75
C SER A 40 9.21 0.50 -16.78
N ARG A 41 8.89 0.17 -18.03
CA ARG A 41 8.87 1.10 -19.17
C ARG A 41 7.43 1.55 -19.49
N GLN A 42 6.50 0.63 -19.29
CA GLN A 42 5.09 0.77 -19.59
C GLN A 42 4.31 -0.29 -18.82
N THR A 43 3.01 -0.05 -18.65
CA THR A 43 2.05 -1.09 -18.24
C THR A 43 2.16 -2.31 -19.17
N GLY A 44 2.22 -3.51 -18.60
CA GLY A 44 2.33 -4.73 -19.38
C GLY A 44 2.59 -5.97 -18.54
N ASN A 45 3.18 -6.97 -19.17
CA ASN A 45 3.44 -8.28 -18.57
C ASN A 45 4.88 -8.36 -18.08
N TRP A 46 5.08 -8.84 -16.85
CA TRP A 46 6.41 -9.07 -16.28
C TRP A 46 7.29 -9.91 -17.22
N ASN A 47 6.72 -10.94 -17.84
CA ASN A 47 7.42 -11.89 -18.69
C ASN A 47 7.56 -11.42 -20.16
N VAL A 48 7.43 -10.10 -20.42
CA VAL A 48 7.63 -9.50 -21.74
C VAL A 48 8.69 -8.41 -21.65
N ALA A 49 9.81 -8.57 -22.37
CA ALA A 49 10.95 -7.65 -22.34
C ALA A 49 10.57 -6.19 -22.66
N ALA A 50 9.59 -5.98 -23.56
CA ALA A 50 9.10 -4.65 -23.92
C ALA A 50 8.50 -3.85 -22.75
N SER A 51 8.16 -4.49 -21.62
CA SER A 51 7.69 -3.84 -20.41
C SER A 51 8.82 -3.23 -19.56
N TRP A 52 10.09 -3.44 -19.94
CA TRP A 52 11.23 -3.14 -19.09
C TRP A 52 12.28 -2.26 -19.78
N GLN A 53 12.96 -1.47 -18.95
CA GLN A 53 14.27 -0.91 -19.26
C GLN A 53 15.30 -1.49 -18.30
N ILE A 54 16.55 -1.59 -18.74
CA ILE A 54 17.71 -1.96 -17.94
C ILE A 54 18.71 -0.80 -17.91
N PHE A 55 19.34 -0.57 -16.77
CA PHE A 55 20.38 0.44 -16.61
C PHE A 55 21.73 -0.14 -17.05
N THR A 56 22.26 0.37 -18.14
CA THR A 56 23.52 -0.09 -18.74
C THR A 56 24.39 1.06 -19.19
N ASN A 57 25.68 1.04 -18.84
CA ASN A 57 26.65 2.08 -19.21
C ASN A 57 26.16 3.50 -18.87
N GLY A 58 25.56 3.64 -17.68
CA GLY A 58 25.08 4.93 -17.18
C GLY A 58 23.75 5.41 -17.77
N ASN A 59 23.05 4.59 -18.57
CA ASN A 59 21.80 4.97 -19.23
C ASN A 59 20.74 3.88 -19.15
N TRP A 60 19.47 4.27 -19.11
CA TRP A 60 18.36 3.34 -19.29
C TRP A 60 18.17 3.01 -20.77
N THR A 61 18.21 1.73 -21.09
CA THR A 61 17.97 1.22 -22.45
C THR A 61 16.82 0.21 -22.42
N ASP A 62 16.15 0.01 -23.56
CA ASP A 62 15.10 -1.00 -23.67
C ASP A 62 15.70 -2.39 -23.40
N ALA A 63 15.09 -3.15 -22.50
CA ALA A 63 15.59 -4.46 -22.14
C ALA A 63 15.30 -5.48 -23.25
N THR A 64 16.22 -6.42 -23.47
CA THR A 64 16.03 -7.57 -24.35
C THR A 64 15.57 -8.83 -23.61
N GLY A 65 15.61 -8.80 -22.27
CA GLY A 65 15.11 -9.82 -21.37
C GLY A 65 14.24 -9.21 -20.27
N THR A 66 13.78 -10.06 -19.36
CA THR A 66 12.92 -9.67 -18.23
C THR A 66 13.69 -9.82 -16.93
N PRO A 67 13.46 -8.96 -15.93
CA PRO A 67 14.15 -9.07 -14.66
C PRO A 67 13.70 -10.30 -13.87
N ASP A 68 14.65 -10.91 -13.18
CA ASP A 68 14.46 -11.98 -12.21
C ASP A 68 15.36 -11.75 -10.97
N HIS A 69 15.57 -12.79 -10.16
CA HIS A 69 16.41 -12.75 -8.96
C HIS A 69 17.90 -12.42 -9.20
N THR A 70 18.37 -12.42 -10.45
CA THR A 70 19.75 -12.02 -10.80
C THR A 70 19.86 -10.55 -11.17
N ALA A 71 18.73 -9.85 -11.33
CA ALA A 71 18.71 -8.43 -11.63
C ALA A 71 19.24 -7.58 -10.46
N GLY A 72 19.60 -6.33 -10.78
CA GLY A 72 19.77 -5.29 -9.78
C GLY A 72 18.46 -4.94 -9.07
N LEU A 73 18.29 -3.67 -8.69
CA LEU A 73 17.02 -3.20 -8.16
C LEU A 73 15.99 -3.25 -9.27
N ILE A 74 14.83 -3.85 -9.01
CA ILE A 74 13.68 -3.80 -9.91
C ILE A 74 12.72 -2.74 -9.37
N THR A 75 12.43 -1.71 -10.16
CA THR A 75 11.50 -0.64 -9.78
C THR A 75 10.27 -0.61 -10.68
N ILE A 76 9.08 -0.68 -10.11
CA ILE A 76 7.83 -0.41 -10.84
C ILE A 76 7.49 1.07 -10.68
N LEU A 77 7.59 1.82 -11.77
CA LEU A 77 7.39 3.27 -11.78
C LEU A 77 5.93 3.65 -11.60
N SER A 78 5.71 4.91 -11.21
CA SER A 78 4.39 5.51 -11.10
C SER A 78 3.60 5.42 -12.41
N ASN A 79 2.30 5.09 -12.31
CA ASN A 79 1.35 4.86 -13.41
C ASN A 79 1.54 3.56 -14.20
N ASP A 80 2.59 2.78 -13.96
CA ASP A 80 2.74 1.48 -14.58
C ASP A 80 2.06 0.37 -13.76
N THR A 81 1.35 -0.51 -14.45
CA THR A 81 0.90 -1.79 -13.91
C THR A 81 1.65 -2.92 -14.58
N ILE A 82 2.47 -3.65 -13.81
CA ILE A 82 3.12 -4.88 -14.29
C ILE A 82 2.35 -6.09 -13.78
N THR A 83 1.90 -6.94 -14.70
CA THR A 83 1.19 -8.17 -14.38
C THR A 83 2.12 -9.37 -14.44
N VAL A 84 2.20 -10.16 -13.37
CA VAL A 84 2.91 -11.44 -13.32
C VAL A 84 1.99 -12.51 -13.89
N THR A 85 2.31 -13.07 -15.06
CA THR A 85 1.51 -14.11 -15.76
C THR A 85 2.19 -15.48 -15.81
N ALA A 86 3.33 -15.61 -15.12
CA ALA A 86 4.09 -16.83 -14.90
C ALA A 86 4.87 -16.61 -13.60
N ASN A 87 5.19 -17.67 -12.86
CA ASN A 87 5.95 -17.55 -11.61
C ASN A 87 7.27 -16.80 -11.84
N VAL A 88 7.54 -15.81 -10.98
CA VAL A 88 8.77 -15.00 -11.02
C VAL A 88 9.44 -15.03 -9.66
N THR A 89 10.76 -15.12 -9.65
CA THR A 89 11.58 -14.86 -8.46
C THR A 89 12.31 -13.52 -8.62
N VAL A 90 12.35 -12.70 -7.58
CA VAL A 90 13.07 -11.43 -7.51
C VAL A 90 14.05 -11.43 -6.34
N ASP A 91 15.08 -10.58 -6.38
CA ASP A 91 15.93 -10.33 -5.22
C ASP A 91 15.52 -9.02 -4.52
N ARG A 92 15.43 -7.93 -5.29
CA ARG A 92 15.06 -6.60 -4.78
C ARG A 92 13.99 -5.98 -5.66
N LEU A 93 12.82 -5.74 -5.09
CA LEU A 93 11.69 -5.10 -5.77
C LEU A 93 11.19 -3.89 -4.98
N VAL A 94 11.02 -2.77 -5.66
CA VAL A 94 10.31 -1.60 -5.14
C VAL A 94 9.15 -1.29 -6.09
N ILE A 95 7.94 -1.23 -5.54
CA ILE A 95 6.77 -0.70 -6.23
C ILE A 95 6.63 0.75 -5.79
N ASP A 96 7.01 1.70 -6.64
CA ASP A 96 6.95 3.13 -6.33
C ASP A 96 5.51 3.60 -6.14
N LEU A 97 5.37 4.77 -5.51
CA LEU A 97 4.07 5.40 -5.33
C LEU A 97 3.36 5.57 -6.70
N GLY A 98 2.15 5.06 -6.81
CA GLY A 98 1.36 5.04 -8.05
C GLY A 98 1.73 3.91 -9.02
N GLY A 99 2.79 3.15 -8.77
CA GLY A 99 3.09 1.90 -9.48
C GLY A 99 2.25 0.75 -8.93
N THR A 100 2.00 -0.27 -9.77
CA THR A 100 1.20 -1.44 -9.40
C THR A 100 1.85 -2.74 -9.87
N VAL A 101 1.90 -3.74 -8.99
CA VAL A 101 2.12 -5.14 -9.39
C VAL A 101 0.83 -5.92 -9.22
N ARG A 102 0.39 -6.61 -10.26
CA ARG A 102 -0.74 -7.55 -10.23
C ARG A 102 -0.22 -8.96 -10.41
N ILE A 103 -0.50 -9.86 -9.48
CA ILE A 103 -0.14 -11.26 -9.62
C ILE A 103 -1.31 -12.00 -10.25
N GLY A 104 -1.06 -12.75 -11.33
CA GLY A 104 -2.06 -13.57 -12.00
C GLY A 104 -2.62 -14.68 -11.09
N PRO A 105 -3.84 -15.18 -11.34
CA PRO A 105 -4.55 -16.06 -10.41
C PRO A 105 -3.87 -17.41 -10.18
N SER A 106 -3.03 -17.85 -11.12
CA SER A 106 -2.30 -19.13 -11.04
C SER A 106 -0.79 -18.94 -10.87
N ASP A 107 -0.35 -17.70 -10.67
CA ASP A 107 1.06 -17.32 -10.63
C ASP A 107 1.44 -16.83 -9.25
N ASN A 108 2.73 -16.89 -8.95
CA ASN A 108 3.28 -16.43 -7.69
C ASN A 108 4.47 -15.51 -7.95
N LEU A 109 4.68 -14.62 -7.00
CA LEU A 109 5.94 -13.88 -6.88
C LEU A 109 6.74 -14.54 -5.76
N SER A 110 8.04 -14.63 -5.88
CA SER A 110 8.89 -15.14 -4.81
C SER A 110 10.13 -14.27 -4.66
N MET A 111 10.63 -14.18 -3.44
CA MET A 111 12.02 -13.83 -3.20
C MET A 111 12.84 -15.12 -3.14
N ASP A 112 14.15 -14.98 -3.28
CA ASP A 112 15.06 -16.09 -2.99
C ASP A 112 14.78 -16.66 -1.57
N VAL A 113 14.74 -17.98 -1.48
CA VAL A 113 14.40 -18.74 -0.27
C VAL A 113 15.55 -18.85 0.71
N VAL A 114 16.79 -18.56 0.30
CA VAL A 114 17.98 -18.54 1.16
C VAL A 114 18.51 -17.13 1.42
N ASN A 115 18.26 -16.17 0.53
CA ASN A 115 18.73 -14.81 0.72
C ASN A 115 17.81 -14.01 1.66
N THR A 116 18.22 -13.84 2.92
CA THR A 116 17.48 -13.03 3.90
C THR A 116 17.61 -11.53 3.66
N SER A 117 18.54 -11.09 2.79
CA SER A 117 18.70 -9.68 2.42
C SER A 117 17.80 -9.23 1.26
N SER A 118 17.15 -10.17 0.58
CA SER A 118 16.13 -9.87 -0.43
C SER A 118 14.97 -9.09 0.18
N TYR A 119 14.31 -8.26 -0.62
CA TYR A 119 13.16 -7.49 -0.16
C TYR A 119 12.19 -7.13 -1.28
N VAL A 120 10.94 -6.94 -0.88
CA VAL A 120 9.88 -6.31 -1.68
C VAL A 120 9.30 -5.19 -0.84
N THR A 121 9.34 -3.97 -1.37
CA THR A 121 8.75 -2.80 -0.74
C THR A 121 7.62 -2.26 -1.59
N VAL A 122 6.43 -2.12 -0.99
CA VAL A 122 5.22 -1.63 -1.65
C VAL A 122 4.90 -0.24 -1.14
N ASN A 123 5.32 0.78 -1.90
CA ASN A 123 4.89 2.18 -1.71
C ASN A 123 3.64 2.49 -2.53
N GLY A 124 3.49 1.84 -3.69
CA GLY A 124 2.30 1.87 -4.53
C GLY A 124 1.28 0.79 -4.14
N ARG A 125 0.95 -0.08 -5.08
CA ARG A 125 -0.10 -1.10 -4.93
C ARG A 125 0.38 -2.49 -5.33
N ILE A 126 -0.01 -3.50 -4.56
CA ILE A 126 0.13 -4.91 -4.94
C ILE A 126 -1.24 -5.59 -4.92
N ILE A 127 -1.52 -6.39 -5.96
CA ILE A 127 -2.82 -7.04 -6.16
C ILE A 127 -2.64 -8.55 -6.21
N PHE A 128 -3.20 -9.25 -5.22
CA PHE A 128 -3.42 -10.69 -5.25
C PHE A 128 -4.81 -10.97 -5.83
N THR A 129 -4.92 -11.95 -6.71
CA THR A 129 -6.15 -12.23 -7.48
C THR A 129 -6.72 -13.60 -7.15
N GLY A 130 -6.50 -14.05 -5.92
CA GLY A 130 -6.92 -15.35 -5.41
C GLY A 130 -5.94 -15.87 -4.35
N GLU A 131 -5.62 -17.15 -4.41
CA GLU A 131 -4.70 -17.84 -3.49
C GLU A 131 -3.22 -17.69 -3.84
N ASN A 132 -2.91 -16.91 -4.88
CA ASN A 132 -1.54 -16.57 -5.24
C ASN A 132 -0.80 -15.89 -4.08
N TYR A 133 0.52 -16.07 -4.02
CA TYR A 133 1.27 -15.61 -2.86
C TYR A 133 2.61 -14.98 -3.23
N ILE A 134 3.15 -14.27 -2.25
CA ILE A 134 4.56 -13.90 -2.19
C ILE A 134 5.26 -14.66 -1.07
N SER A 135 6.36 -15.34 -1.41
CA SER A 135 7.15 -16.15 -0.47
C SER A 135 8.64 -15.79 -0.52
N GLY A 136 9.45 -16.45 0.31
CA GLY A 136 10.91 -16.29 0.37
C GLY A 136 11.40 -15.86 1.75
N ALA A 137 12.72 -15.92 1.95
CA ALA A 137 13.35 -15.60 3.24
C ALA A 137 13.51 -14.10 3.49
N GLY A 138 13.43 -13.30 2.43
CA GLY A 138 13.50 -11.85 2.48
C GLY A 138 12.31 -11.17 3.17
N THR A 139 12.39 -9.84 3.26
CA THR A 139 11.38 -9.03 3.94
C THR A 139 10.34 -8.48 2.96
N PHE A 140 9.07 -8.77 3.21
CA PHE A 140 7.97 -8.05 2.56
C PHE A 140 7.59 -6.82 3.41
N THR A 141 7.62 -5.64 2.80
CA THR A 141 7.26 -4.37 3.45
C THR A 141 6.08 -3.72 2.72
N LEU A 142 4.97 -3.53 3.43
CA LEU A 142 3.89 -2.64 3.00
C LEU A 142 4.08 -1.29 3.72
N ALA A 143 4.52 -0.29 2.97
CA ALA A 143 4.86 1.03 3.50
C ALA A 143 3.60 1.82 3.92
N PRO A 144 3.73 2.84 4.78
CA PRO A 144 2.66 3.82 5.00
C PRO A 144 2.10 4.37 3.68
N GLY A 145 0.77 4.41 3.53
CA GLY A 145 0.09 4.80 2.28
C GLY A 145 0.11 3.76 1.15
N GLY A 146 0.91 2.69 1.27
CA GLY A 146 0.88 1.57 0.33
C GLY A 146 -0.45 0.81 0.38
N THR A 147 -0.81 0.15 -0.72
CA THR A 147 -2.07 -0.60 -0.85
C THR A 147 -1.82 -2.08 -1.14
N ILE A 148 -2.52 -2.95 -0.43
CA ILE A 148 -2.59 -4.40 -0.71
C ILE A 148 -4.03 -4.82 -0.95
N GLU A 149 -4.27 -5.51 -2.07
CA GLU A 149 -5.51 -6.24 -2.33
C GLU A 149 -5.30 -7.73 -2.10
N ILE A 150 -6.18 -8.30 -1.29
CA ILE A 150 -6.03 -9.62 -0.67
C ILE A 150 -7.13 -10.51 -1.23
N GLY A 151 -6.73 -11.60 -1.88
CA GLY A 151 -7.63 -12.55 -2.53
C GLY A 151 -7.74 -13.90 -1.82
N SER A 152 -6.83 -14.24 -0.91
CA SER A 152 -6.80 -15.56 -0.26
C SER A 152 -7.89 -15.68 0.81
N ALA A 153 -8.50 -16.87 0.92
CA ALA A 153 -9.45 -17.22 1.98
C ALA A 153 -8.84 -17.04 3.38
N ASN A 154 -7.53 -17.28 3.54
CA ASN A 154 -6.83 -17.09 4.81
C ASN A 154 -6.34 -15.65 5.03
N GLY A 155 -6.59 -14.74 4.09
CA GLY A 155 -6.13 -13.36 4.12
C GLY A 155 -4.61 -13.26 4.18
N ILE A 156 -4.12 -12.56 5.20
CA ILE A 156 -2.69 -12.40 5.47
C ILE A 156 -2.34 -12.99 6.85
N THR A 157 -1.49 -14.02 6.86
CA THR A 157 -1.14 -14.75 8.08
C THR A 157 0.31 -14.51 8.49
N THR A 158 0.61 -14.73 9.77
CA THR A 158 1.99 -14.72 10.28
C THR A 158 2.80 -15.93 9.82
N THR A 159 2.14 -16.99 9.35
CA THR A 159 2.79 -18.23 8.87
C THR A 159 3.42 -18.04 7.49
N THR A 160 4.13 -19.08 7.03
CA THR A 160 4.73 -19.15 5.69
C THR A 160 3.99 -20.12 4.76
N THR A 161 2.89 -20.72 5.21
CA THR A 161 2.17 -21.77 4.46
C THR A 161 0.81 -21.33 3.93
N ASN A 162 0.21 -20.29 4.52
CA ASN A 162 -1.16 -19.87 4.23
C ASN A 162 -1.28 -18.36 4.00
N GLY A 163 -2.29 -17.96 3.23
CA GLY A 163 -2.54 -16.57 2.88
C GLY A 163 -1.70 -16.07 1.70
N ASN A 164 -1.92 -14.82 1.33
CA ASN A 164 -1.22 -14.16 0.22
C ASN A 164 0.24 -13.79 0.57
N LEU A 165 0.56 -13.59 1.86
CA LEU A 165 1.92 -13.29 2.31
C LEU A 165 2.50 -14.49 3.04
N ARG A 166 3.56 -15.07 2.48
CA ARG A 166 4.24 -16.29 2.97
C ARG A 166 5.73 -16.08 3.25
N ASN A 167 6.19 -14.83 3.25
CA ASN A 167 7.56 -14.47 3.65
C ASN A 167 7.80 -14.74 5.14
N THR A 168 9.04 -15.03 5.50
CA THR A 168 9.46 -15.16 6.91
C THR A 168 9.24 -13.84 7.66
N THR A 169 9.66 -12.72 7.06
CA THR A 169 9.54 -11.39 7.67
C THR A 169 8.51 -10.55 6.91
N LYS A 170 7.56 -9.99 7.65
CA LYS A 170 6.49 -9.13 7.13
C LYS A 170 6.47 -7.83 7.95
N SER A 171 6.70 -6.70 7.31
CA SER A 171 6.57 -5.36 7.88
C SER A 171 5.33 -4.70 7.31
N LEU A 172 4.23 -4.71 8.06
CA LEU A 172 2.92 -4.25 7.60
C LEU A 172 2.53 -2.99 8.36
N SER A 173 2.56 -1.85 7.67
CA SER A 173 2.27 -0.55 8.29
C SER A 173 0.79 -0.44 8.72
N PRO A 174 0.48 0.00 9.96
CA PRO A 174 -0.87 0.38 10.34
C PRO A 174 -1.43 1.56 9.54
N ALA A 175 -0.57 2.35 8.89
CA ALA A 175 -0.95 3.48 8.04
C ALA A 175 -1.13 3.10 6.56
N ALA A 176 -1.15 1.81 6.23
CA ALA A 176 -1.40 1.30 4.88
C ALA A 176 -2.89 1.00 4.63
N HIS A 177 -3.22 0.68 3.38
CA HIS A 177 -4.57 0.37 2.93
C HIS A 177 -4.71 -1.12 2.59
N TYR A 178 -5.63 -1.80 3.27
CA TYR A 178 -5.86 -3.24 3.14
C TYR A 178 -7.25 -3.47 2.57
N ILE A 179 -7.31 -4.12 1.41
CA ILE A 179 -8.56 -4.39 0.69
C ILE A 179 -8.77 -5.90 0.60
N TYR A 180 -9.86 -6.40 1.17
CA TYR A 180 -10.27 -7.80 1.05
C TYR A 180 -11.33 -7.90 -0.05
N ASN A 181 -10.94 -8.44 -1.19
CA ASN A 181 -11.75 -8.50 -2.41
C ASN A 181 -11.64 -9.84 -3.15
N GLY A 182 -11.39 -10.91 -2.41
CA GLY A 182 -11.46 -12.28 -2.94
C GLY A 182 -12.87 -12.66 -3.37
N THR A 183 -12.98 -13.82 -4.04
CA THR A 183 -14.26 -14.38 -4.52
C THR A 183 -14.87 -15.40 -3.56
N VAL A 184 -14.10 -15.86 -2.58
CA VAL A 184 -14.51 -16.78 -1.51
C VAL A 184 -14.57 -16.04 -0.17
N ALA A 185 -15.22 -16.63 0.84
CA ALA A 185 -15.19 -16.03 2.18
C ALA A 185 -13.73 -15.91 2.68
N GLN A 186 -13.38 -14.76 3.25
CA GLN A 186 -12.02 -14.50 3.72
C GLN A 186 -11.97 -14.28 5.22
N GLU A 187 -10.80 -14.52 5.80
CA GLU A 187 -10.44 -14.01 7.11
C GLU A 187 -9.46 -12.85 6.96
N VAL A 188 -9.51 -11.88 7.86
CA VAL A 188 -8.48 -10.81 7.93
C VAL A 188 -7.08 -11.38 8.24
N GLY A 189 -7.02 -12.50 8.95
CA GLY A 189 -5.76 -13.20 9.21
C GLY A 189 -4.90 -12.59 10.33
N SER A 190 -3.91 -13.35 10.79
CA SER A 190 -3.11 -13.03 11.98
C SER A 190 -2.04 -11.97 11.76
N ALA A 191 -1.57 -11.75 10.53
CA ALA A 191 -0.54 -10.75 10.24
C ALA A 191 -1.10 -9.32 10.11
N TYR A 192 -2.42 -9.17 9.94
CA TYR A 192 -3.05 -7.87 9.84
C TYR A 192 -2.73 -6.99 11.08
N PRO A 193 -2.25 -5.75 10.88
CA PRO A 193 -1.78 -4.90 11.97
C PRO A 193 -2.91 -4.51 12.92
N ASN A 194 -2.54 -4.20 14.17
CA ASN A 194 -3.44 -3.58 15.13
C ASN A 194 -3.22 -2.06 15.18
N ASN A 195 -4.18 -1.32 15.71
CA ASN A 195 -4.13 0.15 15.77
C ASN A 195 -3.96 0.79 14.39
N LEU A 196 -4.80 0.36 13.44
CA LEU A 196 -4.77 0.85 12.06
C LEU A 196 -5.13 2.35 12.00
N THR A 197 -4.31 3.14 11.30
CA THR A 197 -4.54 4.55 10.97
C THR A 197 -4.81 4.78 9.49
N GLY A 198 -4.51 3.79 8.63
CA GLY A 198 -4.91 3.76 7.22
C GLY A 198 -6.34 3.25 7.07
N SER A 199 -6.58 2.33 6.13
CA SER A 199 -7.94 1.82 5.88
C SER A 199 -8.04 0.30 5.79
N LEU A 200 -9.14 -0.23 6.31
CA LEU A 200 -9.64 -1.58 6.05
C LEU A 200 -10.85 -1.50 5.13
N THR A 201 -10.77 -2.09 3.95
CA THR A 201 -11.87 -2.14 2.99
C THR A 201 -12.34 -3.57 2.80
N ILE A 202 -13.65 -3.76 2.99
CA ILE A 202 -14.35 -5.02 2.78
C ILE A 202 -15.14 -4.89 1.47
N ASP A 203 -14.62 -5.50 0.40
CA ASP A 203 -15.22 -5.53 -0.93
C ASP A 203 -15.34 -6.97 -1.43
N ASN A 204 -15.93 -7.83 -0.60
CA ASN A 204 -16.07 -9.26 -0.88
C ASN A 204 -17.50 -9.71 -0.55
N SER A 205 -18.27 -10.04 -1.58
CA SER A 205 -19.67 -10.47 -1.44
C SER A 205 -19.85 -11.78 -0.67
N SER A 206 -18.82 -12.63 -0.63
CA SER A 206 -18.82 -13.87 0.16
C SER A 206 -18.56 -13.64 1.66
N GLY A 207 -18.24 -12.40 2.04
CA GLY A 207 -18.04 -11.98 3.42
C GLY A 207 -16.59 -12.10 3.91
N VAL A 208 -16.29 -11.34 4.95
CA VAL A 208 -14.97 -11.31 5.58
C VAL A 208 -15.13 -11.39 7.09
N SER A 209 -14.43 -12.30 7.75
CA SER A 209 -14.39 -12.40 9.21
C SER A 209 -13.13 -11.73 9.76
N CYS A 210 -13.23 -11.12 10.94
CA CYS A 210 -12.09 -10.58 11.65
C CYS A 210 -12.19 -10.92 13.13
N GLY A 211 -11.04 -11.26 13.72
CA GLY A 211 -10.91 -11.35 15.16
C GLY A 211 -10.84 -9.97 15.82
N ILE A 212 -10.22 -9.94 17.00
CA ILE A 212 -10.05 -8.71 17.77
C ILE A 212 -9.00 -7.82 17.09
N ARG A 213 -9.40 -6.59 16.71
CA ARG A 213 -8.55 -5.53 16.17
C ARG A 213 -9.06 -4.16 16.56
N THR A 214 -8.19 -3.16 16.49
CA THR A 214 -8.51 -1.75 16.71
C THR A 214 -8.15 -0.97 15.46
N ILE A 215 -9.07 -0.15 14.98
CA ILE A 215 -8.81 0.95 14.07
C ILE A 215 -8.83 2.24 14.90
N THR A 216 -7.75 3.01 14.81
CA THR A 216 -7.54 4.27 15.52
C THR A 216 -7.28 5.37 14.51
N ASN A 217 -8.18 6.35 14.39
CA ASN A 217 -8.06 7.44 13.42
C ASN A 217 -7.93 6.98 11.95
N GLY A 218 -8.33 5.74 11.65
CA GLY A 218 -8.38 5.18 10.32
C GLY A 218 -9.81 4.88 9.87
N ASP A 219 -9.93 4.28 8.70
CA ASP A 219 -11.22 4.05 8.05
C ASP A 219 -11.57 2.56 7.96
N LEU A 220 -12.82 2.23 8.26
CA LEU A 220 -13.46 0.96 7.91
C LEU A 220 -14.46 1.21 6.79
N ASN A 221 -14.20 0.66 5.61
CA ASN A 221 -15.04 0.79 4.43
C ASN A 221 -15.78 -0.52 4.17
N LEU A 222 -17.10 -0.53 4.33
CA LEU A 222 -17.97 -1.66 4.03
C LEU A 222 -18.62 -1.46 2.66
N VAL A 223 -17.96 -1.99 1.63
CA VAL A 223 -18.32 -1.80 0.22
C VAL A 223 -19.23 -2.95 -0.26
N LYS A 224 -18.86 -4.21 0.00
CA LYS A 224 -19.68 -5.38 -0.35
C LYS A 224 -19.55 -6.49 0.68
N GLY A 225 -20.64 -7.24 0.84
CA GLY A 225 -20.73 -8.42 1.72
C GLY A 225 -20.79 -8.10 3.20
N VAL A 226 -20.75 -9.15 4.02
CA VAL A 226 -20.82 -9.04 5.49
C VAL A 226 -19.41 -9.01 6.08
N PHE A 227 -19.09 -7.98 6.84
CA PHE A 227 -17.94 -7.98 7.75
C PHE A 227 -18.36 -8.54 9.11
N SER A 228 -17.85 -9.71 9.47
CA SER A 228 -18.21 -10.42 10.70
C SER A 228 -17.14 -10.26 11.77
N ILE A 229 -17.52 -9.72 12.92
CA ILE A 229 -16.67 -9.51 14.10
C ILE A 229 -17.28 -10.23 15.32
N PRO A 230 -16.50 -10.48 16.39
CA PRO A 230 -17.03 -11.16 17.58
C PRO A 230 -18.23 -10.41 18.20
N GLY A 231 -19.29 -11.16 18.57
CA GLY A 231 -20.57 -10.62 19.02
C GLY A 231 -20.65 -10.23 20.51
N SER A 232 -19.75 -10.69 21.38
CA SER A 232 -19.77 -10.40 22.83
C SER A 232 -18.42 -10.65 23.51
N GLY A 233 -18.11 -9.95 24.61
CA GLY A 233 -16.86 -10.09 25.40
C GLY A 233 -16.09 -8.78 25.63
N LEU A 234 -15.06 -8.82 26.49
CA LEU A 234 -14.18 -7.68 26.84
C LEU A 234 -13.11 -7.39 25.76
N THR A 235 -13.01 -8.23 24.74
CA THR A 235 -12.09 -8.09 23.61
C THR A 235 -12.91 -8.07 22.33
N ARG A 236 -13.15 -6.88 21.78
CA ARG A 236 -13.96 -6.66 20.57
C ARG A 236 -13.14 -6.00 19.49
N PHE A 237 -13.65 -6.06 18.27
CA PHE A 237 -13.22 -5.13 17.23
C PHE A 237 -13.63 -3.71 17.63
N ARG A 238 -12.71 -2.74 17.54
CA ARG A 238 -12.92 -1.37 18.04
C ARG A 238 -12.63 -0.33 16.97
N LEU A 239 -13.46 0.69 16.94
CA LEU A 239 -13.22 1.95 16.25
C LEU A 239 -13.05 3.04 17.32
N ILE A 240 -11.89 3.68 17.37
CA ILE A 240 -11.56 4.68 18.40
C ILE A 240 -10.86 5.90 17.79
N ASN A 241 -10.70 6.95 18.61
CA ASN A 241 -9.95 8.17 18.25
C ASN A 241 -10.40 8.75 16.90
N SER A 242 -11.71 8.94 16.75
CA SER A 242 -12.31 9.50 15.53
C SER A 242 -12.10 8.66 14.27
N ALA A 243 -11.91 7.35 14.42
CA ALA A 243 -12.02 6.43 13.29
C ALA A 243 -13.37 6.59 12.57
N SER A 244 -13.42 6.27 11.29
CA SER A 244 -14.64 6.39 10.48
C SER A 244 -15.11 5.02 10.01
N LEU A 245 -16.42 4.83 10.01
CA LEU A 245 -17.11 3.69 9.40
C LEU A 245 -17.93 4.19 8.22
N TYR A 246 -17.55 3.79 7.01
CA TYR A 246 -18.29 4.05 5.78
C TYR A 246 -19.07 2.80 5.37
N ARG A 247 -20.38 2.95 5.13
CA ARG A 247 -21.27 1.88 4.67
C ARG A 247 -21.82 2.25 3.30
N SER A 248 -21.31 1.62 2.25
CA SER A 248 -21.69 1.91 0.87
C SER A 248 -22.32 0.74 0.10
N GLY A 249 -22.47 -0.41 0.76
CA GLY A 249 -23.13 -1.60 0.22
C GLY A 249 -22.87 -2.86 1.05
N GLY A 250 -21.83 -2.86 1.87
CA GLY A 250 -21.55 -3.92 2.84
C GLY A 250 -22.30 -3.74 4.16
N SER A 251 -22.34 -4.80 4.96
CA SER A 251 -22.93 -4.82 6.30
C SER A 251 -21.94 -5.27 7.36
N LEU A 252 -22.23 -4.93 8.62
CA LEU A 252 -21.47 -5.35 9.79
C LEU A 252 -22.31 -6.34 10.58
N SER A 253 -21.74 -7.51 10.91
CA SER A 253 -22.32 -8.50 11.82
C SER A 253 -21.44 -8.64 13.07
N GLY A 254 -22.06 -8.62 14.25
CA GLY A 254 -21.37 -8.63 15.54
C GLY A 254 -21.43 -7.29 16.28
N GLY A 255 -20.67 -7.17 17.37
CA GLY A 255 -20.73 -6.02 18.27
C GLY A 255 -19.42 -5.25 18.33
N LEU A 256 -19.42 -3.99 17.89
CA LEU A 256 -18.29 -3.10 18.13
C LEU A 256 -18.04 -2.93 19.64
N GLY A 257 -16.77 -2.84 20.01
CA GLY A 257 -16.37 -2.44 21.35
C GLY A 257 -16.57 -0.95 21.58
N SER A 258 -16.51 -0.54 22.85
CA SER A 258 -16.64 0.86 23.24
C SER A 258 -15.60 1.74 22.54
N GLY A 259 -16.06 2.86 21.99
CA GLY A 259 -15.26 3.83 21.27
C GLY A 259 -16.10 4.97 20.73
N VAL A 260 -15.44 6.04 20.32
CA VAL A 260 -16.04 7.18 19.60
C VAL A 260 -15.54 7.12 18.17
N TYR A 261 -16.46 7.05 17.23
CA TYR A 261 -16.20 6.93 15.79
C TYR A 261 -17.31 7.64 15.01
N HIS A 262 -17.02 8.02 13.79
CA HIS A 262 -18.00 8.60 12.87
C HIS A 262 -18.60 7.51 12.00
N VAL A 263 -19.90 7.61 11.70
CA VAL A 263 -20.59 6.69 10.79
C VAL A 263 -21.15 7.47 9.62
N PHE A 264 -20.83 7.00 8.42
CA PHE A 264 -21.30 7.56 7.16
C PHE A 264 -22.03 6.49 6.36
N TYR A 265 -23.20 6.82 5.83
CA TYR A 265 -23.96 5.97 4.92
C TYR A 265 -23.86 6.58 3.52
N GLN A 266 -23.33 5.82 2.57
CA GLN A 266 -23.11 6.26 1.18
C GLN A 266 -23.78 5.24 0.24
N GLY A 267 -25.11 5.23 0.20
CA GLY A 267 -25.93 4.33 -0.63
C GLY A 267 -27.38 4.31 -0.16
N GLU A 268 -28.35 4.04 -1.05
CA GLU A 268 -29.77 4.00 -0.68
C GLU A 268 -30.09 2.79 0.21
N SER A 269 -30.68 3.11 1.37
CA SER A 269 -31.35 2.27 2.40
C SER A 269 -31.10 0.76 2.42
#